data_AF-A0AA42P473-F1
#
_entry.id   AF-A0AA42P473-F1
#
_cell.length_a   1.000
_cell.length_b   1.000
_cell.length_c   1.000
_cell.angle_alpha   90.00
_cell.angle_beta   90.00
_cell.angle_gamma   90.00
#
_symmetry.space_group_name_H-M   'P 1'
#
loop_
_entity.id
_entity.type
_entity.pdbx_description
1 polymer ?
#
loop_
_entity_poly.entity_id
_entity_poly.type
_entity_poly.pdbx_seq_one_letter_code
_entity_poly.pdbx_strand_id
1 'polypeptide(L)' 'MTSSAANARFNLAELTADARAMIEADKTACLIRWKVRDLKGEERQRKGQELLAAVPESARPAVVAALKARGSR' A
#
# COMPACT_ATOMS: atom_id res chain seq x y z
N MET A 1 35.67 -4.44 -6.70
CA MET A 1 34.78 -4.68 -5.54
C MET A 1 33.80 -3.52 -5.44
N THR A 2 32.60 -3.65 -6.00
CA THR A 2 31.53 -2.65 -5.87
C THR A 2 30.22 -3.39 -5.58
N SER A 3 30.19 -4.09 -4.44
CA SER A 3 29.02 -4.90 -4.05
C SER A 3 28.30 -4.34 -2.80
N SER A 4 28.83 -3.31 -2.13
CA SER A 4 28.23 -2.82 -0.89
C SER A 4 27.15 -1.74 -1.09
N ALA A 5 27.28 -0.88 -2.11
CA ALA A 5 26.32 0.22 -2.32
C ALA A 5 24.96 -0.25 -2.89
N ALA A 6 24.93 -1.37 -3.61
CA ALA A 6 23.69 -1.92 -4.17
C ALA A 6 22.80 -2.58 -3.10
N ASN A 7 23.38 -3.08 -2.01
CA ASN A 7 22.65 -3.75 -0.92
C ASN A 7 22.17 -2.80 0.18
N ALA A 8 22.74 -1.60 0.30
CA ALA A 8 22.23 -0.55 1.20
C ALA A 8 20.78 -0.14 0.86
N ARG A 9 20.34 -0.35 -0.39
CA ARG A 9 18.95 -0.12 -0.84
C ARG A 9 17.91 -1.06 -0.19
N PHE A 10 18.34 -2.09 0.53
CA PHE A 10 17.45 -3.11 1.11
C PHE A 10 17.47 -3.17 2.65
N ASN A 11 18.27 -2.34 3.32
CA ASN A 11 18.23 -2.32 4.79
C ASN A 11 16.97 -1.62 5.27
N LEU A 12 15.93 -2.41 5.59
CA LEU A 12 14.68 -1.91 6.13
C LEU A 12 14.88 -1.15 7.45
N ALA A 13 15.99 -1.36 8.18
CA ALA A 13 16.30 -0.63 9.40
C ALA A 13 16.69 0.84 9.12
N GLU A 14 17.29 1.13 7.96
CA GLU A 14 17.78 2.47 7.58
C GLU A 14 16.71 3.33 6.89
N LEU A 15 15.51 2.80 6.67
CA LEU A 15 14.44 3.54 6.02
C LEU A 15 14.01 4.75 6.85
N THR A 16 13.89 5.89 6.16
CA THR A 16 13.24 7.09 6.69
C THR A 16 11.78 6.80 7.05
N ALA A 17 11.22 7.59 7.96
CA ALA A 17 9.81 7.47 8.34
C ALA A 17 8.87 7.56 7.12
N ASP A 18 9.17 8.47 6.18
CA ASP A 18 8.39 8.63 4.94
C ASP A 18 8.46 7.39 4.05
N ALA A 19 9.66 6.81 3.88
CA ALA A 19 9.82 5.59 3.10
C ALA A 19 9.07 4.40 3.72
N ARG A 20 9.07 4.31 5.06
CA ARG A 20 8.27 3.31 5.78
C ARG A 20 6.78 3.55 5.58
N ALA A 21 6.31 4.81 5.67
CA ALA A 21 4.91 5.14 5.46
C ALA A 21 4.42 4.78 4.04
N MET A 22 5.25 4.98 3.02
CA MET A 22 4.94 4.56 1.64
C MET A 22 4.83 3.04 1.53
N ILE A 23 5.73 2.28 2.18
CA ILE A 23 5.66 0.82 2.19
C ILE A 23 4.41 0.32 2.91
N GLU A 24 4.07 0.89 4.07
CA GLU A 24 2.86 0.51 4.80
C GLU A 24 1.59 0.86 4.03
N ALA A 25 1.58 1.99 3.32
CA ALA A 25 0.48 2.35 2.45
C ALA A 25 0.31 1.33 1.30
N ASP A 26 1.42 0.89 0.68
CA ASP A 26 1.40 -0.11 -0.39
C ASP A 26 0.96 -1.50 0.11
N LYS A 27 1.43 -1.92 1.29
CA LYS A 27 0.97 -3.15 1.95
C LYS A 27 -0.54 -3.10 2.21
N THR A 28 -1.03 -1.98 2.72
CA THR A 28 -2.46 -1.78 2.99
C THR A 28 -3.26 -1.84 1.70
N ALA A 29 -2.83 -1.16 0.63
CA ALA A 29 -3.47 -1.22 -0.67
C ALA A 29 -3.52 -2.66 -1.25
N CYS A 30 -2.44 -3.42 -1.08
CA CYS A 30 -2.37 -4.82 -1.49
C CYS A 30 -3.38 -5.68 -0.71
N LEU A 31 -3.45 -5.52 0.61
CA LEU A 31 -4.41 -6.21 1.46
C LEU A 31 -5.86 -5.89 1.08
N ILE A 32 -6.18 -4.61 0.84
CA ILE A 32 -7.50 -4.18 0.40
C ILE A 32 -7.88 -4.90 -0.91
N ARG A 33 -7.00 -4.88 -1.92
CA ARG A 33 -7.25 -5.57 -3.19
C ARG A 33 -7.47 -7.06 -2.99
N TRP A 34 -6.67 -7.72 -2.15
CA TRP A 34 -6.80 -9.14 -1.87
C TRP A 34 -8.15 -9.46 -1.20
N LYS A 35 -8.55 -8.67 -0.21
CA LYS A 35 -9.82 -8.84 0.53
C LYS A 35 -11.06 -8.69 -0.35
N VAL A 36 -10.97 -7.90 -1.43
CA VAL A 36 -12.09 -7.65 -2.33
C VAL A 36 -11.97 -8.36 -3.68
N ARG A 37 -10.96 -9.22 -3.85
CA ARG A 37 -10.61 -9.85 -5.14
C ARG A 37 -11.77 -10.65 -5.73
N ASP A 38 -12.45 -11.41 -4.89
CA ASP A 38 -13.47 -12.37 -5.31
C ASP A 38 -14.89 -11.75 -5.26
N LEU A 39 -15.01 -10.51 -4.78
CA LEU A 39 -16.25 -9.74 -4.74
C LEU A 39 -16.51 -9.04 -6.08
N LYS A 40 -17.79 -8.82 -6.41
CA LYS A 40 -18.21 -8.17 -7.67
C LYS A 40 -19.11 -6.96 -7.41
N GLY A 41 -19.17 -6.06 -8.38
CA GLY A 41 -20.11 -4.93 -8.40
C GLY A 41 -20.14 -4.10 -7.10
N GLU A 42 -21.34 -3.85 -6.61
CA GLU A 42 -21.61 -3.02 -5.42
C GLU A 42 -20.99 -3.58 -4.15
N GLU A 43 -20.96 -4.91 -4.00
CA GLU A 43 -20.39 -5.54 -2.81
C GLU A 43 -18.89 -5.27 -2.69
N ARG A 44 -18.19 -5.38 -3.83
CA ARG A 44 -16.76 -5.03 -3.92
C ARG A 44 -16.52 -3.57 -3.55
N GLN A 45 -17.36 -2.67 -4.06
CA GLN A 45 -17.23 -1.24 -3.80
C GLN A 45 -17.49 -0.90 -2.32
N ARG A 46 -18.57 -1.44 -1.75
CA ARG A 46 -18.92 -1.25 -0.34
C ARG A 46 -17.81 -1.77 0.58
N LYS A 47 -17.31 -2.98 0.34
CA LYS A 47 -16.23 -3.54 1.15
C LYS A 47 -14.92 -2.76 0.99
N GLY A 48 -14.62 -2.29 -0.21
CA GLY A 48 -13.47 -1.41 -0.47
C GLY A 48 -13.55 -0.10 0.30
N GLN A 49 -14.72 0.53 0.35
CA GLN A 49 -14.95 1.76 1.13
C GLN A 49 -14.83 1.52 2.63
N GLU A 50 -15.41 0.43 3.15
CA GLU A 50 -15.31 0.04 4.56
C GLU A 50 -13.84 -0.15 4.97
N LEU A 51 -13.08 -0.90 4.17
CA LEU A 51 -11.65 -1.14 4.44
C LEU A 51 -10.82 0.15 4.35
N LEU A 52 -11.15 1.05 3.43
CA LEU A 52 -10.47 2.35 3.33
C LEU A 52 -10.83 3.28 4.48
N ALA A 53 -12.05 3.22 4.99
CA ALA A 53 -12.49 4.00 6.15
C ALA A 53 -11.76 3.58 7.44
N ALA A 54 -11.39 2.31 7.56
CA ALA A 54 -10.58 1.79 8.67
C ALA A 54 -9.11 2.24 8.63
N VAL A 55 -8.64 2.81 7.52
CA VAL A 55 -7.28 3.39 7.42
C VAL A 55 -7.24 4.74 8.14
N PRO A 56 -6.23 5.00 8.99
CA PRO A 56 -6.03 6.31 9.62
C PRO A 56 -6.05 7.45 8.60
N GLU A 57 -6.70 8.56 8.93
CA GLU A 57 -6.90 9.68 7.99
C GLU A 57 -5.58 10.23 7.43
N SER A 58 -4.53 10.28 8.27
CA SER A 58 -3.19 10.72 7.86
C SER A 58 -2.53 9.82 6.80
N ALA A 59 -2.84 8.53 6.79
CA ALA A 59 -2.29 7.55 5.85
C ALA A 59 -3.17 7.33 4.61
N ARG A 60 -4.45 7.73 4.68
CA ARG A 60 -5.46 7.49 3.64
C ARG A 60 -5.05 8.02 2.25
N PRO A 61 -4.47 9.24 2.10
CA PRO A 61 -4.05 9.73 0.78
C PRO A 61 -2.99 8.83 0.12
N ALA A 62 -2.02 8.35 0.89
CA ALA A 62 -0.98 7.46 0.40
C ALA A 62 -1.54 6.09 -0.02
N VAL A 63 -2.47 5.53 0.77
CA VAL A 63 -3.15 4.27 0.43
C VAL A 63 -3.99 4.41 -0.84
N VAL A 64 -4.72 5.52 -1.00
CA VAL A 64 -5.49 5.78 -2.22
C VAL A 64 -4.58 5.90 -3.44
N ALA A 65 -3.45 6.60 -3.32
CA ALA A 65 -2.46 6.70 -4.40
C ALA A 65 -1.91 5.32 -4.80
N ALA A 66 -1.55 4.48 -3.81
CA ALA A 66 -1.08 3.12 -4.04
C ALA A 66 -2.15 2.21 -4.69
N LEU A 67 -3.41 2.32 -4.26
CA LEU A 67 -4.54 1.61 -4.88
C LEU A 67 -4.72 2.01 -6.35
N LYS A 68 -4.65 3.31 -6.66
CA LYS A 68 -4.74 3.80 -8.05
C LYS A 68 -3.60 3.27 -8.91
N ALA A 69 -2.36 3.35 -8.43
CA ALA A 69 -1.18 2.86 -9.16
C ALA A 69 -1.23 1.35 -9.44
N ARG A 70 -1.92 0.58 -8.58
CA ARG A 70 -2.13 -0.88 -8.75
C ARG A 70 -3.35 -1.23 -9.59
N GLY A 71 -4.33 -0.34 -9.70
CA GLY A 71 -5.52 -0.51 -10.53
C GLY A 71 -5.28 -0.18 -12.01
N SER A 72 -4.25 0.61 -12.31
CA SER A 72 -3.82 0.94 -13.68
C SER A 72 -2.91 -0.12 -14.32
N ARG A 73 -2.67 -1.26 -13.65
CA ARG A 73 -1.89 -2.41 -14.13
C ARG A 73 -2.81 -3.60 -14.32
#